data_AF-A0A2I2Y227-F1
#
_entry.id   AF-A0A2I2Y227-F1
#
_cell.length_a   1.000
_cell.length_b   1.000
_cell.length_c   1.000
_cell.angle_alpha   90.00
_cell.angle_beta   90.00
_cell.angle_gamma   90.00
#
_symmetry.space_group_name_H-M   'P 1'
#
loop_
_entity.id
_entity.type
_entity.pdbx_description
1 polymer ?
#
loop_
_entity_poly.entity_id
_entity_poly.type
_entity_poly.pdbx_seq_one_letter_code
_entity_poly.pdbx_strand_id
1 'polypeptide(L)'
;MKLLTGLVFCSLVLSVSSRSFFSFLGEAFDGARDMWRAYSDMREANYIGSDKYFHARGNYDAAKRGPGGAWAAEVIRLKCHGMIMAHCNLDLLGLKRSHFSLLNNWDCRCAP
;
A
#
# COMPACT_ATOMS: atom_id res chain seq x y z
N MET A 1 -40.22 0.68 28.93
CA MET A 1 -38.82 0.73 29.42
C MET A 1 -37.89 -0.25 28.71
N LYS A 2 -38.17 -1.57 28.66
CA LYS A 2 -37.26 -2.58 28.08
C LYS A 2 -36.81 -2.33 26.61
N LEU A 3 -37.72 -1.95 25.73
CA LEU A 3 -37.41 -1.68 24.31
C LEU A 3 -36.58 -0.40 24.11
N LEU A 4 -36.83 0.62 24.92
CA LEU A 4 -36.13 1.91 24.85
C LEU A 4 -34.68 1.75 25.34
N THR A 5 -34.47 0.96 26.40
CA THR A 5 -33.13 0.57 26.87
C THR A 5 -32.36 -0.23 25.83
N GLY A 6 -33.00 -1.18 25.15
CA GLY A 6 -32.36 -1.96 24.07
C GLY A 6 -31.99 -1.11 22.86
N LEU A 7 -32.87 -0.18 22.46
CA LEU A 7 -32.64 0.71 21.32
C LEU A 7 -31.49 1.71 21.58
N VAL A 8 -31.40 2.25 22.80
CA VAL A 8 -30.28 3.11 23.22
C VAL A 8 -28.96 2.34 23.26
N PHE A 9 -28.97 1.09 23.73
CA PHE A 9 -27.77 0.25 23.74
C PHE A 9 -27.32 -0.09 22.31
N CYS A 10 -28.26 -0.42 21.42
CA CYS A 10 -28.00 -0.73 20.02
C CYS A 10 -27.42 0.48 19.26
N SER A 11 -27.97 1.68 19.46
CA SER A 11 -27.45 2.90 18.82
C SER A 11 -26.07 3.30 19.32
N LEU A 12 -25.75 3.07 20.61
CA LEU A 12 -24.41 3.30 21.17
C LEU A 12 -23.36 2.37 20.53
N VAL A 13 -23.67 1.08 20.41
CA VAL A 13 -22.77 0.08 19.79
C VAL A 13 -22.52 0.43 18.32
N LEU A 14 -23.56 0.79 17.57
CA LEU A 14 -23.44 1.19 16.17
C LEU A 14 -22.63 2.49 16.01
N SER A 15 -22.79 3.46 16.93
CA SER A 15 -22.07 4.73 16.90
C SER A 15 -20.57 4.57 17.21
N VAL A 16 -20.20 3.72 18.17
CA VAL A 16 -18.79 3.40 18.44
C VAL A 16 -18.16 2.64 17.27
N SER A 17 -18.90 1.71 16.69
CA SER A 17 -18.45 0.93 15.53
C SER A 17 -18.23 1.81 14.30
N SER A 18 -19.12 2.79 14.06
CA SER A 18 -18.97 3.72 12.94
C SER A 18 -17.74 4.62 13.11
N ARG A 19 -17.47 5.11 14.31
CA ARG A 19 -16.27 5.93 14.59
C ARG A 19 -14.96 5.17 14.34
N SER A 20 -14.90 3.90 14.77
CA SER A 20 -13.74 3.03 14.51
C SER A 20 -13.56 2.80 13.00
N PHE A 21 -14.65 2.53 12.29
CA PHE A 21 -14.63 2.33 10.84
C PHE A 21 -14.19 3.57 10.05
N PHE A 22 -14.71 4.75 10.39
CA PHE A 22 -14.29 6.00 9.74
C PHE A 22 -12.83 6.34 10.03
N SER A 23 -12.33 6.04 11.23
CA SER A 23 -10.91 6.21 11.58
C SER A 23 -10.04 5.31 10.71
N PHE A 24 -10.38 4.01 10.62
CA PHE A 24 -9.67 3.06 9.76
C PHE A 24 -9.65 3.51 8.28
N LEU A 25 -10.78 3.97 7.74
CA LEU A 25 -10.84 4.46 6.37
C LEU A 25 -9.97 5.72 6.15
N GLY A 26 -9.97 6.63 7.12
CA GLY A 26 -9.10 7.82 7.08
C GLY A 26 -7.62 7.45 7.08
N GLU A 27 -7.22 6.55 7.99
CA GLU A 27 -5.85 6.02 8.07
C GLU A 27 -5.43 5.31 6.77
N ALA A 28 -6.32 4.52 6.17
CA ALA A 28 -6.06 3.82 4.91
C ALA A 28 -5.89 4.79 3.74
N PHE A 29 -6.73 5.84 3.67
CA PHE A 29 -6.62 6.88 2.64
C PHE A 29 -5.29 7.65 2.78
N ASP A 30 -4.95 8.09 3.99
CA ASP A 30 -3.68 8.78 4.23
C ASP A 30 -2.47 7.86 3.96
N GLY A 31 -2.56 6.59 4.34
CA GLY A 31 -1.52 5.60 4.04
C GLY A 31 -1.33 5.38 2.54
N ALA A 32 -2.41 5.30 1.76
CA ALA A 32 -2.32 5.22 0.30
C ALA A 32 -1.69 6.49 -0.30
N ARG A 33 -2.01 7.67 0.23
CA ARG A 33 -1.39 8.93 -0.18
C ARG A 33 0.10 8.97 0.13
N ASP A 34 0.53 8.44 1.27
CA ASP A 34 1.94 8.37 1.65
C ASP A 34 2.73 7.39 0.75
N MET A 35 2.13 6.26 0.37
CA MET A 35 2.67 5.35 -0.64
C MET A 35 2.84 6.05 -2.01
N TRP A 36 1.83 6.83 -2.44
CA TRP A 36 1.90 7.58 -3.69
C TRP A 36 2.98 8.67 -3.67
N ARG A 37 3.13 9.39 -2.55
CA ARG A 37 4.21 10.35 -2.36
C ARG A 37 5.57 9.69 -2.42
N ALA A 38 5.74 8.53 -1.79
CA ALA A 38 7.01 7.81 -1.84
C ALA A 38 7.41 7.43 -3.27
N TYR A 39 6.45 6.95 -4.07
CA TYR A 39 6.66 6.68 -5.48
C TYR A 39 6.98 7.95 -6.29
N SER A 40 6.27 9.05 -6.03
CA SER A 40 6.46 10.32 -6.73
C SER A 40 7.84 10.91 -6.44
N ASP A 41 8.25 10.95 -5.17
CA ASP A 41 9.58 11.43 -4.76
C ASP A 41 10.71 10.55 -5.31
N MET A 42 10.51 9.23 -5.39
CA MET A 42 11.47 8.31 -6.02
C MET A 42 11.68 8.67 -7.49
N ARG A 43 10.59 8.93 -8.21
CA ARG A 43 10.63 9.31 -9.63
C ARG A 43 11.29 10.67 -9.85
N GLU A 44 11.00 11.63 -8.97
CA GLU A 44 11.59 12.96 -9.03
C GLU A 44 13.09 12.93 -8.67
N ALA A 45 13.46 12.19 -7.63
CA ALA A 45 14.84 12.07 -7.20
C ALA A 45 15.74 11.42 -8.25
N ASN A 46 15.19 10.51 -9.07
CA ASN A 46 15.87 9.84 -10.18
C ASN A 46 17.27 9.31 -9.79
N TYR A 47 17.38 8.73 -8.58
CA TYR A 47 18.65 8.33 -7.99
C TYR A 47 18.83 6.82 -8.05
N ILE A 48 19.92 6.36 -8.66
CA ILE A 48 20.22 4.95 -8.87
C ILE A 48 20.31 4.21 -7.52
N GLY A 49 19.60 3.10 -7.40
CA GLY A 49 19.60 2.26 -6.19
C GLY A 49 18.81 2.83 -5.01
N SER A 50 18.05 3.91 -5.19
CA SER A 50 17.22 4.50 -4.12
C SER A 50 15.86 3.82 -3.91
N ASP A 51 15.44 2.90 -4.79
CA ASP A 51 14.14 2.23 -4.74
C ASP A 51 13.81 1.63 -3.35
N LYS A 52 14.77 0.90 -2.76
CA LYS A 52 14.60 0.27 -1.44
C LYS A 52 14.32 1.28 -0.34
N TYR A 53 14.94 2.46 -0.42
CA TYR A 53 14.71 3.53 0.54
C TYR A 53 13.29 4.06 0.42
N PHE A 54 12.81 4.34 -0.81
CA PHE A 54 11.47 4.89 -1.02
C PHE A 54 10.37 3.88 -0.67
N HIS A 55 10.54 2.59 -0.94
CA HIS A 55 9.61 1.55 -0.44
C HIS A 55 9.57 1.50 1.08
N ALA A 56 10.73 1.50 1.74
CA ALA A 56 10.80 1.47 3.19
C ALA A 56 10.14 2.72 3.80
N ARG A 57 10.43 3.91 3.24
CA ARG A 57 9.86 5.18 3.68
C ARG A 57 8.34 5.22 3.49
N GLY A 58 7.83 4.85 2.32
CA GLY A 58 6.39 4.81 2.04
C GLY A 58 5.65 3.87 2.99
N ASN A 59 6.17 2.66 3.18
CA ASN A 59 5.58 1.68 4.12
C ASN A 59 5.61 2.20 5.56
N TYR A 60 6.70 2.83 5.97
CA TYR A 60 6.86 3.39 7.31
C TYR A 60 5.90 4.56 7.56
N ASP A 61 5.79 5.50 6.62
CA ASP A 61 4.90 6.66 6.73
C ASP A 61 3.42 6.23 6.73
N ALA A 62 3.07 5.24 5.90
CA ALA A 62 1.72 4.68 5.89
C ALA A 62 1.41 3.90 7.18
N ALA A 63 2.31 3.05 7.66
CA ALA A 63 2.11 2.29 8.90
C ALA A 63 1.99 3.19 10.13
N LYS A 64 2.67 4.35 10.14
CA LYS A 64 2.53 5.37 11.17
C LYS A 64 1.12 5.96 11.29
N ARG A 65 0.29 5.87 10.25
CA ARG A 65 -1.10 6.35 10.31
C ARG A 65 -1.97 5.50 11.23
N GLY A 66 -1.65 4.21 11.37
CA GLY A 66 -2.42 3.27 12.16
C GLY A 66 -2.73 1.98 11.38
N PRO A 67 -3.60 1.12 11.92
CA PRO A 67 -3.99 -0.14 11.27
C PRO A 67 -4.47 0.02 9.82
N GLY A 68 -5.23 1.08 9.52
CA GLY A 68 -5.71 1.33 8.16
C GLY A 68 -4.58 1.65 7.18
N GLY A 69 -3.61 2.46 7.62
CA GLY A 69 -2.46 2.82 6.78
C GLY A 69 -1.49 1.66 6.56
N ALA A 70 -1.26 0.84 7.60
CA ALA A 70 -0.49 -0.40 7.46
C ALA A 70 -1.14 -1.38 6.46
N TRP A 71 -2.47 -1.53 6.54
CA TRP A 71 -3.23 -2.32 5.58
C TRP A 71 -3.12 -1.77 4.16
N ALA A 72 -3.24 -0.45 3.98
CA ALA A 72 -3.10 0.18 2.66
C ALA A 72 -1.71 -0.06 2.05
N ALA A 73 -0.65 0.07 2.84
CA ALA A 73 0.72 -0.21 2.40
C ALA A 73 0.88 -1.67 1.94
N GLU A 74 0.32 -2.62 2.71
CA GLU A 74 0.36 -4.04 2.36
C GLU A 74 -0.38 -4.35 1.05
N VAL A 75 -1.61 -3.85 0.90
CA VAL A 75 -2.41 -4.08 -0.32
C VAL A 75 -1.71 -3.49 -1.55
N ILE A 76 -1.17 -2.27 -1.46
CA ILE A 76 -0.46 -1.62 -2.57
C ILE A 76 0.80 -2.41 -2.94
N ARG A 77 1.62 -2.79 -1.94
CA ARG A 77 2.82 -3.60 -2.14
C ARG A 77 2.50 -4.94 -2.82
N LEU A 78 1.48 -5.65 -2.35
CA LEU A 78 1.07 -6.93 -2.92
C LEU A 78 0.53 -6.79 -4.34
N LYS A 79 -0.25 -5.73 -4.61
CA LYS A 79 -0.79 -5.48 -5.95
C LYS A 79 0.32 -5.17 -6.96
N CYS A 80 1.28 -4.33 -6.58
CA CYS A 80 2.44 -4.03 -7.39
C CYS A 80 3.29 -5.29 -7.64
N HIS A 81 3.55 -6.08 -6.60
CA HIS A 81 4.30 -7.33 -6.74
C HIS A 81 3.58 -8.34 -7.65
N GLY A 82 2.26 -8.51 -7.49
CA GLY A 82 1.46 -9.39 -8.34
C GLY A 82 1.41 -8.96 -9.81
N MET A 83 1.37 -7.65 -10.07
CA MET A 83 1.45 -7.10 -11.42
C MET A 83 2.81 -7.39 -12.07
N ILE A 84 3.90 -7.25 -11.32
CA ILE A 84 5.25 -7.60 -11.79
C ILE A 84 5.32 -9.11 -12.11
N MET A 85 4.85 -9.97 -11.22
CA MET A 85 4.85 -11.42 -11.45
C MET A 85 4.03 -11.83 -12.67
N ALA A 86 2.88 -11.20 -12.92
CA ALA A 86 2.06 -11.45 -14.10
C ALA A 86 2.79 -11.03 -15.39
N HIS A 87 3.43 -9.86 -15.38
CA HIS A 87 4.25 -9.39 -16.50
C HIS A 87 5.41 -10.34 -16.78
N CYS A 88 6.15 -10.76 -15.75
CA CYS A 88 7.27 -11.68 -15.91
C CYS A 88 6.84 -13.07 -16.41
N ASN A 89 5.66 -13.56 -16.02
CA ASN A 89 5.12 -14.83 -16.54
C ASN A 89 4.72 -14.72 -18.03
N LEU A 90 4.22 -13.57 -18.46
CA LEU A 90 3.97 -13.27 -19.88
C LEU A 90 5.28 -13.21 -20.69
N ASP A 91 6.34 -12.60 -20.13
CA ASP A 91 7.66 -12.55 -20.75
C ASP A 91 8.38 -13.92 -20.78
N LEU A 92 8.15 -14.78 -19.78
CA LEU A 92 8.71 -16.13 -19.68
C LEU A 92 8.16 -17.11 -20.74
N LEU A 93 6.95 -16.88 -21.27
CA LEU A 93 6.44 -17.61 -22.44
C LEU A 93 7.18 -17.23 -23.74
N GLY A 94 7.98 -16.16 -23.73
CA GLY A 94 8.75 -15.66 -24.87
C GLY A 94 10.27 -15.78 -24.77
N LEU A 95 10.89 -15.91 -23.58
CA LEU A 95 12.35 -15.88 -23.46
C LEU A 95 12.91 -16.88 -22.44
N LYS A 96 13.69 -17.85 -22.94
CA LYS A 96 14.51 -18.75 -22.13
C LYS A 96 15.52 -17.94 -21.30
N ARG A 97 15.43 -18.09 -19.98
CA ARG A 97 16.53 -18.18 -19.01
C ARG A 97 17.63 -17.09 -19.13
N SER A 98 17.45 -15.97 -18.43
CA SER A 98 18.58 -15.36 -17.71
C SER A 98 18.11 -14.58 -16.47
N HIS A 99 18.61 -15.05 -15.33
CA HIS A 99 18.95 -14.29 -14.13
C HIS A 99 17.78 -13.72 -13.30
N PHE A 100 17.48 -14.49 -12.26
CA PHE A 100 16.59 -14.24 -11.12
C PHE A 100 16.92 -12.99 -10.26
N SER A 101 17.71 -12.04 -10.79
CA SER A 101 18.22 -10.86 -10.09
C SER A 101 17.59 -9.54 -10.57
N LEU A 102 16.64 -9.57 -11.50
CA LEU A 102 16.02 -8.37 -12.10
C LEU A 102 14.68 -7.93 -11.48
N LEU A 103 14.10 -8.66 -10.51
CA LEU A 103 12.71 -8.42 -10.08
C LEU A 103 12.49 -7.44 -8.92
N ASN A 104 13.54 -6.79 -8.40
CA ASN A 104 13.43 -5.81 -7.31
C ASN A 104 13.64 -4.37 -7.77
N ASN A 105 13.58 -4.10 -9.08
CA ASN A 105 14.06 -2.84 -9.59
C ASN A 105 13.06 -2.21 -10.55
N TRP A 106 12.55 -1.06 -10.16
CA TRP A 106 11.83 -0.13 -11.03
C TRP A 106 12.78 0.52 -12.07
N ASP A 107 14.05 0.08 -12.14
CA ASP A 107 15.04 0.45 -13.15
C ASP A 107 14.67 -0.08 -14.54
N CYS A 108 13.77 0.63 -15.22
CA CYS A 108 13.71 0.66 -16.67
C CYS A 108 13.45 2.08 -17.15
N ARG A 109 14.42 2.98 -16.89
CA ARG A 109 14.80 4.20 -17.67
C ARG A 109 15.70 5.08 -16.77
N CYS A 110 16.85 5.61 -17.17
CA CYS A 110 17.48 5.81 -18.48
C CYS A 110 19.01 5.61 -18.33
N ALA A 111 19.62 4.83 -19.22
CA ALA A 111 21.05 5.02 -19.52
C ALA A 111 21.19 6.29 -20.39
N PRO A 112 22.32 7.02 -20.33
CA PRO A 112 22.57 8.19 -21.17
C PRO A 112 22.49 7.87 -22.67
#